data_AF-A0A520RT96-F1
#
_entry.id   AF-A0A520RT96-F1
#
_cell.length_a   1.000
_cell.length_b   1.000
_cell.length_c   1.000
_cell.angle_alpha   90.00
_cell.angle_beta   90.00
_cell.angle_gamma   90.00
#
_symmetry.space_group_name_H-M   'P 1'
#
loop_
_entity.id
_entity.type
_entity.pdbx_description
1 polymer ?
#
loop_
_entity_poly.entity_id
_entity_poly.type
_entity_poly.pdbx_seq_one_letter_code
_entity_poly.pdbx_strand_id
1 'polypeptide(L)'
;MQFVPFVFLFLIMYVILIRPQQKKAREHDALLKQLKIGDRVSTNGGIIGVVVGLKDNKVSIRSADTKLEMLKGAITEVLKDKSSSES
;
A
#
# COMPACT_ATOMS: atom_id res chain seq x y z
N MET A 1 31.39 -1.89 -34.27
CA MET A 1 31.88 -1.93 -32.87
C MET A 1 31.72 -0.62 -32.09
N GLN A 2 31.12 0.45 -32.63
CA GLN A 2 31.02 1.76 -31.94
C GLN A 2 29.69 2.01 -31.21
N PHE A 3 28.68 1.15 -31.40
CA PHE A 3 27.35 1.26 -30.76
C PHE A 3 27.19 0.40 -29.49
N VAL A 4 28.16 -0.49 -29.22
CA VAL A 4 28.18 -1.36 -28.03
C VAL A 4 28.00 -0.58 -26.71
N PRO A 5 28.68 0.57 -26.46
CA PRO A 5 28.49 1.30 -25.21
C PRO A 5 27.08 1.90 -25.07
N PHE A 6 26.44 2.30 -26.17
CA PHE A 6 25.08 2.87 -26.14
C PHE A 6 24.01 1.80 -25.87
N VAL A 7 24.15 0.61 -26.45
CA VAL A 7 23.25 -0.52 -26.17
C VAL A 7 23.39 -0.98 -24.71
N PHE A 8 24.61 -1.01 -24.19
CA PHE A 8 24.88 -1.38 -22.80
C PHE A 8 24.26 -0.38 -21.80
N LEU A 9 24.36 0.92 -22.08
CA LEU A 9 23.74 1.98 -21.29
C LEU A 9 22.20 1.87 -21.28
N PHE A 10 21.58 1.63 -22.43
CA PHE A 10 20.13 1.42 -22.53
C PHE A 10 19.66 0.22 -21.72
N LEU A 11 20.44 -0.87 -21.74
CA LEU A 11 20.13 -2.10 -21.02
C LEU A 11 20.18 -1.89 -19.50
N ILE A 12 21.18 -1.15 -19.00
CA ILE A 12 21.28 -0.76 -17.59
C ILE A 12 20.10 0.14 -17.20
N MET A 13 19.80 1.17 -17.99
CA MET A 13 18.71 2.10 -17.70
C MET A 13 17.34 1.39 -17.67
N TYR A 14 17.11 0.42 -18.55
CA TYR A 14 15.91 -0.41 -18.59
C TYR A 14 15.76 -1.28 -17.34
N VAL A 15 16.84 -1.95 -16.92
CA VAL A 15 16.84 -2.81 -15.72
C VAL A 15 16.64 -1.99 -14.45
N ILE A 16 17.22 -0.78 -14.36
CA ILE A 16 17.08 0.12 -13.21
C ILE A 16 15.66 0.68 -13.10
N LEU A 17 14.92 0.92 -14.19
CA LEU A 17 13.55 1.45 -14.14
C LEU A 17 12.47 0.38 -13.91
N ILE A 18 12.64 -0.83 -14.45
CA ILE A 18 11.64 -1.91 -14.32
C ILE A 18 11.66 -2.61 -12.96
N ARG A 19 12.84 -2.83 -12.38
CA ARG A 19 12.95 -3.42 -11.03
C ARG A 19 12.24 -2.62 -9.92
N PRO A 20 12.40 -1.29 -9.79
CA PRO A 20 11.78 -0.52 -8.71
C PRO A 20 10.27 -0.44 -8.85
N GLN A 21 9.73 -0.45 -10.08
CA GLN A 21 8.28 -0.40 -10.30
C GLN A 21 7.58 -1.65 -9.78
N GLN A 22 8.11 -2.84 -10.07
CA GLN A 22 7.52 -4.08 -9.57
C GLN A 22 7.61 -4.19 -8.04
N LYS A 23 8.63 -3.61 -7.43
CA LYS A 23 8.81 -3.64 -5.98
C LYS A 23 7.74 -2.79 -5.26
N LYS A 24 7.48 -1.57 -5.75
CA LYS A 24 6.42 -0.69 -5.20
C LYS A 24 5.02 -1.28 -5.31
N ALA A 25 4.71 -1.93 -6.44
CA ALA A 25 3.41 -2.59 -6.62
C ALA A 25 3.23 -3.77 -5.65
N ARG A 26 4.27 -4.60 -5.49
CA ARG A 26 4.25 -5.75 -4.56
C ARG A 26 4.16 -5.31 -3.10
N GLU A 27 4.83 -4.21 -2.73
CA GLU A 27 4.77 -3.64 -1.37
C GLU A 27 3.37 -3.10 -1.05
N HIS A 28 2.70 -2.45 -2.01
CA HIS A 28 1.30 -2.06 -1.84
C HIS A 28 0.38 -3.28 -1.69
N ASP A 29 0.49 -4.29 -2.54
CA ASP A 29 -0.33 -5.51 -2.40
C ASP A 29 -0.10 -6.25 -1.06
N ALA A 30 1.13 -6.21 -0.53
CA ALA A 30 1.46 -6.80 0.76
C ALA A 30 0.80 -6.05 1.93
N LEU A 31 0.78 -4.71 1.89
CA LEU A 31 0.06 -3.87 2.87
C LEU A 31 -1.45 -4.15 2.84
N LEU A 32 -2.01 -4.35 1.65
CA LEU A 32 -3.43 -4.65 1.48
C LEU A 32 -3.85 -6.01 2.04
N LYS A 33 -2.91 -6.98 2.07
CA LYS A 33 -3.13 -8.30 2.67
C LYS A 33 -3.05 -8.32 4.19
N GLN A 34 -2.42 -7.34 4.82
CA GLN A 34 -2.30 -7.29 6.28
C GLN A 34 -3.51 -6.69 6.98
N LEU A 35 -4.39 -6.01 6.24
CA LEU A 35 -5.60 -5.40 6.78
C LEU A 35 -6.61 -6.45 7.25
N LYS A 36 -7.04 -6.33 8.51
CA LYS A 36 -8.06 -7.18 9.11
C LYS A 36 -9.30 -6.39 9.52
N ILE A 37 -10.42 -7.11 9.63
CA ILE A 37 -11.65 -6.55 10.19
C ILE A 37 -11.39 -6.27 11.67
N GLY A 38 -11.69 -5.05 12.13
CA GLY A 38 -11.45 -4.59 13.49
C GLY A 38 -10.22 -3.68 13.64
N ASP A 39 -9.35 -3.59 12.63
CA ASP A 39 -8.20 -2.69 12.68
C ASP A 39 -8.63 -1.22 12.59
N ARG A 40 -8.01 -0.35 13.39
CA ARG A 40 -8.06 1.10 13.15
C ARG A 40 -7.11 1.44 12.03
N VAL A 41 -7.57 2.28 11.11
CA VAL A 41 -6.81 2.68 9.94
C VAL A 41 -6.92 4.17 9.72
N SER A 42 -5.84 4.75 9.22
CA SER A 42 -5.79 6.10 8.69
C SER A 42 -5.72 6.05 7.18
N THR A 43 -6.48 6.93 6.54
CA THR A 43 -6.61 7.01 5.09
C THR A 43 -5.86 8.24 4.56
N ASN A 44 -5.59 8.29 3.26
CA ASN A 44 -4.86 9.41 2.63
C ASN A 44 -5.55 10.78 2.84
N GLY A 45 -6.85 10.80 3.14
CA GLY A 45 -7.62 12.01 3.44
C GLY A 45 -7.60 12.43 4.92
N GLY A 46 -6.81 11.77 5.77
CA GLY A 46 -6.79 12.03 7.22
C GLY A 46 -7.99 11.46 7.99
N ILE A 47 -8.82 10.64 7.34
CA ILE A 47 -9.98 10.00 7.98
C ILE A 47 -9.50 8.81 8.78
N ILE A 48 -9.84 8.80 10.08
CA ILE A 48 -9.58 7.69 10.99
C ILE A 48 -10.89 6.92 11.19
N GLY A 49 -10.80 5.60 11.11
CA GLY A 49 -11.95 4.73 11.32
C GLY A 49 -11.54 3.29 11.57
N VAL A 50 -12.53 2.43 11.81
CA VAL A 50 -12.36 1.01 12.04
C VAL A 50 -12.80 0.22 10.81
N VAL A 51 -12.00 -0.74 10.37
CA VAL A 51 -12.36 -1.62 9.26
C VAL A 51 -13.49 -2.54 9.68
N VAL A 52 -14.64 -2.42 9.00
CA VAL A 52 -15.84 -3.24 9.25
C VAL A 52 -16.08 -4.27 8.15
N GLY A 53 -15.34 -4.20 7.04
CA GLY A 53 -15.44 -5.18 5.96
C GLY A 53 -14.31 -5.03 4.96
N LEU A 54 -13.85 -6.16 4.43
CA LEU A 54 -12.82 -6.24 3.41
C LEU A 54 -13.37 -7.00 2.20
N LYS A 55 -13.26 -6.40 1.02
CA LYS A 55 -13.50 -7.02 -0.30
C LYS A 55 -12.19 -6.97 -1.10
N ASP A 56 -12.10 -7.66 -2.23
CA ASP A 56 -10.83 -7.78 -2.98
C ASP A 56 -10.15 -6.44 -3.25
N ASN A 57 -10.87 -5.45 -3.78
CA ASN A 57 -10.32 -4.14 -4.13
C ASN A 57 -10.86 -2.97 -3.27
N LYS A 58 -11.79 -3.25 -2.36
CA LYS A 58 -12.50 -2.24 -1.57
C LYS A 58 -12.48 -2.58 -0.08
N VAL A 59 -12.51 -1.56 0.75
CA VAL A 59 -12.55 -1.67 2.20
C VAL A 59 -13.70 -0.81 2.72
N SER A 60 -14.49 -1.38 3.62
CA SER A 60 -15.52 -0.65 4.33
C SER A 60 -14.98 -0.22 5.69
N ILE A 61 -14.96 1.08 5.94
CA ILE A 61 -14.48 1.68 7.18
C ILE A 61 -15.65 2.37 7.86
N ARG A 62 -15.77 2.22 9.17
CA ARG A 62 -16.72 2.98 9.99
C ARG A 62 -15.96 4.12 10.67
N SER A 63 -16.38 5.35 10.41
CA SER A 63 -15.88 6.54 11.10
C SER A 63 -17.08 7.21 11.76
N ALA A 64 -17.03 7.30 13.10
CA ALA A 64 -18.17 7.68 13.93
C ALA A 64 -19.44 6.87 13.54
N ASP A 65 -20.52 7.56 13.17
CA ASP A 65 -21.81 6.95 12.79
C ASP A 65 -21.93 6.57 11.31
N THR A 66 -20.97 6.94 10.47
CA THR A 66 -21.06 6.71 9.02
C THR A 66 -20.16 5.56 8.57
N LYS A 67 -20.72 4.70 7.71
CA LYS A 67 -19.96 3.66 7.00
C LYS A 67 -19.54 4.20 5.63
N LEU A 68 -18.24 4.20 5.37
CA LEU A 68 -17.64 4.62 4.12
C LEU A 68 -17.03 3.41 3.42
N GLU A 69 -17.15 3.35 2.10
CA GLU A 69 -16.49 2.35 1.26
C GLU A 69 -15.45 3.05 0.41
N MET A 70 -14.21 2.57 0.49
CA MET A 70 -13.10 3.16 -0.22
C MET A 70 -12.16 2.11 -0.79
N LEU A 71 -11.28 2.53 -1.68
CA LEU A 71 -10.29 1.63 -2.26
C LEU A 71 -9.28 1.24 -1.21
N LYS A 72 -8.86 -0.01 -1.25
CA LYS A 72 -7.82 -0.55 -0.38
C LYS A 72 -6.52 0.27 -0.47
N GLY A 73 -6.14 0.70 -1.68
CA GLY A 73 -4.96 1.54 -1.90
C GLY A 73 -5.05 2.97 -1.32
N ALA A 74 -6.21 3.39 -0.80
CA ALA A 74 -6.37 4.66 -0.11
C ALA A 74 -6.02 4.58 1.39
N ILE A 75 -5.74 3.38 1.91
CA ILE A 75 -5.28 3.19 3.29
C ILE A 75 -3.77 3.44 3.33
N THR A 76 -3.38 4.39 4.18
CA THR A 76 -1.98 4.82 4.35
C THR A 76 -1.32 4.08 5.50
N GLU A 77 -2.06 3.91 6.59
CA GLU A 77 -1.49 3.38 7.83
C GLU A 77 -2.54 2.57 8.60
N VAL A 78 -2.10 1.45 9.18
CA VAL A 78 -2.88 0.69 10.14
C VAL A 78 -2.45 1.14 11.53
N LEU A 79 -3.33 1.84 12.22
CA LEU A 79 -3.18 2.25 13.61
C LEU A 79 -3.40 1.02 14.49
N LYS A 80 -2.41 0.14 14.56
CA LYS A 80 -2.33 -0.83 15.66
C LYS A 80 -1.98 -0.06 16.92
N ASP A 81 -2.78 -0.28 17.96
CA ASP A 81 -2.52 0.25 19.29
C ASP A 81 -1.05 -0.06 19.66
N LYS A 82 -0.22 0.98 19.84
CA LYS A 82 1.19 0.86 20.20
C LYS A 82 1.30 0.42 21.66
N SER A 83 0.90 -0.81 21.96
CA SER A 83 1.06 -1.42 23.29
C SER A 83 1.95 -2.67 23.29
N SER A 84 2.64 -2.99 22.19
CA SER A 84 3.41 -4.25 22.07
C SER A 84 4.77 -4.12 21.38
N SER A 85 5.48 -3.00 21.54
CA SER A 85 6.89 -2.92 21.13
C SER A 85 7.79 -2.08 22.04
N GLU A 86 7.40 -1.88 23.30
CA GLU A 86 8.27 -1.25 24.30
C GLU A 86 8.28 -2.11 25.57
N SER A 87 9.12 -3.14 25.55
CA SER A 87 9.64 -3.87 26.72
C SER A 87 10.94 -4.55 26.32
#